data_AF-A0A382WSJ4-F1
#
_entry.id   AF-A0A382WSJ4-F1
#
_cell.length_a   1.000
_cell.length_b   1.000
_cell.length_c   1.000
_cell.angle_alpha   90.00
_cell.angle_beta   90.00
_cell.angle_gamma   90.00
#
_symmetry.space_group_name_H-M   'P 1'
#
loop_
_entity.id
_entity.type
_entity.pdbx_description
1 polymer ?
#
loop_
_entity_poly.entity_id
_entity_poly.type
_entity_poly.pdbx_seq_one_letter_code
_entity_poly.pdbx_strand_id
1 'polypeptide(L)'
;MTAIITEKFRQHNAGQFYESFSETSANTYYLFIGKATSFTTGTTGGSDTAPPTPSDGPSQEFYIWDDMIAAKAISSSYISYAIPRRNWVNGTIYDQYHHNINSSNTATSGATNLYDSTFFFMTSDYRVYKVLDNNAGVAYSGSAPTTESTAPFSLGGY
;
A
#
# COMPACT_ATOMS: atom_id res chain seq x y z
N MET A 1 22.49 19.82 2.75
CA MET A 1 22.28 18.67 3.67
C MET A 1 21.19 17.82 3.08
N THR A 2 21.42 16.51 2.88
CA THR A 2 20.39 15.57 2.43
C THR A 2 19.81 14.86 3.64
N ALA A 3 18.48 14.72 3.69
CA ALA A 3 17.77 13.99 4.73
C ALA A 3 16.78 13.03 4.08
N ILE A 4 16.60 11.87 4.68
CA ILE A 4 15.68 10.84 4.19
C ILE A 4 14.84 10.32 5.35
N ILE A 5 13.55 10.13 5.11
CA ILE A 5 12.68 9.39 6.02
C ILE A 5 12.87 7.91 5.71
N THR A 6 13.42 7.16 6.66
CA THR A 6 13.64 5.73 6.47
C THR A 6 12.33 4.95 6.45
N GLU A 7 12.31 3.82 5.75
CA GLU A 7 11.15 2.93 5.77
C GLU A 7 10.83 2.41 7.18
N LYS A 8 11.87 2.21 8.02
CA LYS A 8 11.67 1.83 9.43
C LYS A 8 10.84 2.86 10.18
N PHE A 9 11.00 4.15 9.89
CA PHE A 9 10.18 5.20 10.50
C PHE A 9 8.73 5.15 10.00
N ARG A 10 8.52 4.84 8.72
CA ARG A 10 7.17 4.63 8.17
C ARG A 10 6.47 3.43 8.81
N GLN A 11 7.19 2.31 8.94
CA GLN A 11 6.72 1.11 9.65
C GLN A 11 6.44 1.38 11.12
N HIS A 12 7.28 2.17 11.79
CA HIS A 12 7.05 2.57 13.17
C HIS A 12 5.75 3.37 13.31
N ASN A 13 5.51 4.36 12.44
CA ASN A 13 4.26 5.12 12.44
C ASN A 13 3.03 4.24 12.16
N ALA A 14 3.12 3.31 11.20
CA ALA A 14 2.06 2.34 10.94
C ALA A 14 1.80 1.41 12.14
N GLY A 15 2.86 0.99 12.82
CA GLY A 15 2.81 0.22 14.07
C GLY A 15 2.06 0.96 15.18
N GLN A 16 2.44 2.21 15.44
CA GLN A 16 1.78 3.06 16.43
C GLN A 16 0.29 3.26 16.12
N PHE A 17 -0.06 3.48 14.84
CA PHE A 17 -1.47 3.59 14.45
C PHE A 17 -2.24 2.28 14.62
N TYR A 18 -1.63 1.12 14.40
CA TYR A 18 -2.30 -0.17 14.64
C TYR A 18 -2.50 -0.44 16.13
N GLU A 19 -1.49 -0.14 16.95
CA GLU A 19 -1.52 -0.33 18.40
C GLU A 19 -2.56 0.56 19.09
N SER A 20 -2.80 1.77 18.56
CA SER A 20 -3.76 2.74 19.13
C SER A 20 -5.19 2.23 19.22
N PHE A 21 -5.56 1.16 18.49
CA PHE A 21 -6.89 0.53 18.57
C PHE A 21 -7.06 -0.42 19.75
N SER A 22 -5.97 -0.81 20.43
CA SER A 22 -5.98 -1.93 21.39
C SER A 22 -5.14 -1.73 22.65
N GLU A 23 -4.40 -0.63 22.74
CA GLU A 23 -3.66 -0.26 23.95
C GLU A 23 -4.59 0.05 25.14
N THR A 24 -4.03 0.06 26.36
CA THR A 24 -4.81 0.28 27.60
C THR A 24 -5.61 1.59 27.59
N SER A 25 -5.08 2.63 26.92
CA SER A 25 -5.76 3.89 26.68
C SER A 25 -6.03 4.07 25.18
N ALA A 26 -6.75 3.13 24.57
CA ALA A 26 -7.00 3.10 23.14
C ALA A 26 -7.78 4.33 22.63
N ASN A 27 -7.41 4.76 21.42
CA ASN A 27 -8.21 5.67 20.63
C ASN A 27 -9.44 4.93 20.07
N THR A 28 -10.58 5.60 20.05
CA THR A 28 -11.79 5.08 19.42
C THR A 28 -11.98 5.72 18.05
N TYR A 29 -11.89 4.92 17.00
CA TYR A 29 -12.06 5.37 15.62
C TYR A 29 -13.44 5.01 15.09
N TYR A 30 -14.05 5.95 14.37
CA TYR A 30 -15.32 5.75 13.67
C TYR A 30 -15.15 6.08 12.19
N LEU A 31 -15.77 5.27 11.33
CA LEU A 31 -16.03 5.64 9.95
C LEU A 31 -17.49 6.06 9.84
N PHE A 32 -17.76 7.22 9.25
CA PHE A 32 -19.11 7.66 8.99
C PHE A 32 -19.39 7.84 7.50
N ILE A 33 -20.67 7.78 7.17
CA ILE A 33 -21.21 8.16 5.87
C ILE A 33 -22.22 9.27 6.09
N GLY A 34 -22.34 10.16 5.12
CA GLY A 34 -23.22 11.32 5.20
C GLY A 34 -23.60 11.81 3.83
N LYS A 35 -24.21 13.00 3.81
CA LYS A 35 -24.66 13.71 2.61
C LYS A 35 -25.65 12.88 1.78
N ALA A 36 -26.92 12.98 2.14
CA ALA A 36 -28.01 12.31 1.42
C ALA A 36 -28.36 12.97 0.07
N THR A 37 -27.90 14.19 -0.16
CA THR A 37 -28.24 15.01 -1.35
C THR A 37 -27.14 14.94 -2.39
N SER A 38 -27.52 15.00 -3.67
CA SER A 38 -26.58 14.97 -4.81
C SER A 38 -25.57 16.13 -4.77
N PHE A 39 -24.39 15.91 -5.35
CA PHE A 39 -23.48 16.98 -5.72
C PHE A 39 -24.02 17.70 -6.96
N THR A 40 -24.08 19.03 -6.91
CA THR A 40 -24.52 19.87 -8.01
C THR A 40 -23.56 21.02 -8.24
N THR A 41 -23.45 21.46 -9.49
CA THR A 41 -22.54 22.52 -9.88
C THR A 41 -22.86 23.85 -9.19
N GLY A 42 -24.15 24.11 -8.92
CA GLY A 42 -24.62 25.37 -8.35
C GLY A 42 -24.48 25.48 -6.83
N THR A 43 -24.55 24.38 -6.09
CA THR A 43 -24.52 24.42 -4.61
C THR A 43 -23.23 23.90 -4.02
N THR A 44 -22.67 22.83 -4.58
CA THR A 44 -21.53 22.10 -4.00
C THR A 44 -20.29 22.12 -4.90
N GLY A 45 -20.40 22.64 -6.13
CA GLY A 45 -19.25 22.86 -7.01
C GLY A 45 -18.74 21.61 -7.73
N GLY A 46 -19.58 20.58 -7.93
CA GLY A 46 -19.22 19.35 -8.63
C GLY A 46 -20.42 18.57 -9.15
N SER A 47 -20.26 17.27 -9.39
CA SER A 47 -21.33 16.31 -9.73
C SER A 47 -21.12 14.98 -9.00
N ASP A 48 -22.12 14.10 -8.99
CA ASP A 48 -21.97 12.78 -8.34
C ASP A 48 -20.89 11.90 -9.01
N THR A 49 -20.57 12.17 -10.27
CA THR A 49 -19.48 11.48 -11.00
C THR A 49 -18.11 12.15 -10.81
N ALA A 50 -18.10 13.39 -10.32
CA ALA A 50 -16.90 14.16 -10.03
C ALA A 50 -17.19 15.09 -8.84
N PRO A 51 -17.23 14.54 -7.60
CA PRO A 51 -17.45 15.34 -6.42
C PRO A 51 -16.37 16.41 -6.26
N PRO A 52 -16.69 17.56 -5.66
CA PRO A 52 -15.71 18.60 -5.39
C PRO A 52 -14.60 18.09 -4.46
N THR A 53 -13.40 18.64 -4.61
CA THR A 53 -12.31 18.39 -3.66
C THR A 53 -12.71 18.88 -2.27
N PRO A 54 -12.60 18.05 -1.21
CA PRO A 54 -12.92 18.48 0.14
C PRO A 54 -12.05 19.67 0.57
N SER A 55 -12.66 20.64 1.25
CA SER A 55 -11.95 21.73 1.93
C SER A 55 -11.56 21.29 3.33
N ASP A 56 -10.36 21.68 3.79
CA ASP A 56 -9.86 21.39 5.13
C ASP A 56 -9.90 22.68 5.97
N GLY A 57 -10.97 22.83 6.76
CA GLY A 57 -11.17 23.99 7.62
C GLY A 57 -12.36 23.80 8.57
N PRO A 58 -12.40 24.55 9.68
CA PRO A 58 -13.36 24.31 10.77
C PRO A 58 -14.81 24.45 10.33
N SER A 59 -15.12 25.40 9.42
CA SER A 59 -16.48 25.52 8.88
C SER A 59 -16.91 24.28 8.10
N GLN A 60 -16.01 23.69 7.32
CA GLN A 60 -16.31 22.50 6.53
C GLN A 60 -16.50 21.27 7.42
N GLU A 61 -15.72 21.16 8.49
CA GLU A 61 -15.90 20.11 9.50
C GLU A 61 -17.33 20.14 10.07
N PHE A 62 -17.84 21.31 10.49
CA PHE A 62 -19.21 21.40 11.00
C PHE A 62 -20.27 20.98 9.98
N TYR A 63 -20.13 21.34 8.71
CA TYR A 63 -21.06 20.91 7.66
C TYR A 63 -21.03 19.40 7.44
N ILE A 64 -19.84 18.79 7.48
CA ILE A 64 -19.69 17.33 7.34
C ILE A 64 -20.33 16.59 8.54
N TRP A 65 -20.20 17.15 9.75
CA TRP A 65 -20.85 16.60 10.94
C TRP A 65 -22.38 16.71 10.88
N ASP A 66 -22.91 17.83 10.40
CA ASP A 66 -24.36 18.04 10.23
C ASP A 66 -24.94 17.08 9.18
N ASP A 67 -24.20 16.82 8.10
CA ASP A 67 -24.59 15.91 7.03
C ASP A 67 -24.42 14.42 7.38
N MET A 68 -23.92 14.07 8.56
CA MET A 68 -23.65 12.68 8.95
C MET A 68 -24.94 11.88 9.14
N ILE A 69 -25.04 10.72 8.50
CA ILE A 69 -26.24 9.86 8.55
C ILE A 69 -26.02 8.65 9.46
N ALA A 70 -24.84 8.04 9.37
CA ALA A 70 -24.50 6.86 10.15
C ALA A 70 -23.00 6.78 10.41
N ALA A 71 -22.61 6.27 11.57
CA ALA A 71 -21.23 6.00 11.93
C ALA A 71 -21.09 4.57 12.47
N LYS A 72 -19.96 3.93 12.17
CA LYS A 72 -19.60 2.60 12.68
C LYS A 72 -18.25 2.68 13.37
N ALA A 73 -18.19 2.14 14.59
CA ALA A 73 -16.94 1.98 15.32
C ALA A 73 -16.06 0.95 14.61
N ILE A 74 -14.78 1.29 14.44
CA ILE A 74 -13.78 0.41 13.84
C ILE A 74 -13.03 -0.29 14.98
N SER A 75 -13.34 -1.57 15.20
CA SER A 75 -12.59 -2.40 16.14
C SER A 75 -11.26 -2.87 15.56
N SER A 76 -10.34 -3.29 16.43
CA SER A 76 -9.05 -3.87 16.06
C SER A 76 -9.14 -5.09 15.12
N SER A 77 -10.29 -5.76 15.07
CA SER A 77 -10.55 -6.86 14.12
C SER A 77 -10.79 -6.42 12.68
N TYR A 78 -11.04 -5.13 12.41
CA TYR A 78 -11.28 -4.59 11.06
C TYR A 78 -10.03 -3.93 10.44
N ILE A 79 -8.89 -3.98 11.13
CA ILE A 79 -7.63 -3.41 10.64
C ILE A 79 -6.62 -4.53 10.39
N SER A 80 -5.78 -4.36 9.37
CA SER A 80 -4.70 -5.29 9.05
C SER A 80 -3.62 -4.58 8.24
N TYR A 81 -2.38 -5.06 8.34
CA TYR A 81 -1.31 -4.58 7.47
C TYR A 81 -1.48 -5.18 6.07
N ALA A 82 -1.30 -4.35 5.06
CA ALA A 82 -1.34 -4.78 3.67
C ALA A 82 -0.13 -4.25 2.91
N ILE A 83 0.32 -5.05 1.96
CA ILE A 83 1.29 -4.66 0.93
C ILE A 83 0.65 -4.82 -0.44
N PRO A 84 1.14 -4.13 -1.49
CA PRO A 84 0.63 -4.32 -2.84
C PRO A 84 0.68 -5.79 -3.26
N ARG A 85 -0.47 -6.35 -3.67
CA ARG A 85 -0.52 -7.71 -4.20
C ARG A 85 0.11 -7.75 -5.58
N ARG A 86 1.07 -8.65 -5.79
CA ARG A 86 1.74 -8.91 -7.07
C ARG A 86 1.63 -10.38 -7.38
N ASN A 87 0.89 -10.75 -8.42
CA ASN A 87 0.76 -12.16 -8.79
C ASN A 87 1.95 -12.57 -9.67
N TRP A 88 2.40 -13.82 -9.52
CA TRP A 88 3.39 -14.42 -10.40
C TRP A 88 2.81 -14.58 -11.81
N VAL A 89 3.61 -14.25 -12.82
CA VAL A 89 3.28 -14.34 -14.24
C VAL A 89 4.56 -14.71 -15.01
N ASN A 90 4.53 -15.83 -15.73
CA ASN A 90 5.65 -16.23 -16.60
C ASN A 90 5.95 -15.15 -17.66
N GLY A 91 7.22 -14.96 -18.01
CA GLY A 91 7.65 -13.94 -18.96
C GLY A 91 7.67 -12.51 -18.40
N THR A 92 7.46 -12.34 -17.08
CA THR A 92 7.58 -11.03 -16.42
C THR A 92 9.01 -10.82 -15.93
N ILE A 93 9.49 -9.58 -16.05
CA ILE A 93 10.73 -9.16 -15.41
C ILE A 93 10.38 -8.66 -14.01
N TYR A 94 10.92 -9.31 -12.99
CA TYR A 94 10.81 -8.85 -11.61
C TYR A 94 12.08 -8.10 -11.21
N ASP A 95 11.95 -7.12 -10.32
CA ASP A 95 13.12 -6.44 -9.79
C ASP A 95 13.91 -7.33 -8.86
N GLN A 96 15.23 -7.15 -8.80
CA GLN A 96 16.04 -7.76 -7.75
C GLN A 96 15.90 -6.99 -6.43
N TYR A 97 15.91 -7.71 -5.32
CA TYR A 97 16.10 -7.10 -4.00
C TYR A 97 17.54 -6.59 -3.89
N HIS A 98 17.71 -5.28 -3.91
CA HIS A 98 19.03 -4.66 -3.88
C HIS A 98 19.08 -3.40 -3.01
N HIS A 99 20.23 -3.16 -2.40
CA HIS A 99 20.40 -2.20 -1.31
C HIS A 99 20.86 -0.80 -1.75
N ASN A 100 21.31 -0.61 -2.98
CA ASN A 100 21.89 0.66 -3.43
C ASN A 100 21.00 1.43 -4.43
N ILE A 101 19.70 1.13 -4.47
CA ILE A 101 18.73 1.76 -5.38
C ILE A 101 18.64 3.26 -5.06
N ASN A 102 18.79 4.10 -6.08
CA ASN A 102 18.68 5.56 -5.99
C ASN A 102 18.34 6.18 -7.36
N SER A 103 18.26 7.51 -7.45
CA SER A 103 17.91 8.22 -8.70
C SER A 103 18.86 7.95 -9.87
N SER A 104 20.11 7.60 -9.60
CA SER A 104 21.13 7.27 -10.62
C SER A 104 21.36 5.77 -10.78
N ASN A 105 20.70 4.94 -9.97
CA ASN A 105 20.77 3.50 -10.02
C ASN A 105 19.40 2.91 -9.69
N THR A 106 18.52 2.89 -10.68
CA THR A 106 17.13 2.44 -10.53
C THR A 106 17.03 0.92 -10.47
N ALA A 107 15.92 0.41 -9.94
CA ALA A 107 15.51 -0.96 -10.19
C ALA A 107 15.26 -1.20 -11.70
N THR A 108 15.13 -2.46 -12.12
CA THR A 108 14.85 -2.81 -13.53
C THR A 108 13.51 -2.22 -14.01
N SER A 109 12.53 -2.08 -13.11
CA SER A 109 11.25 -1.40 -13.34
C SER A 109 11.37 0.14 -13.43
N GLY A 110 12.54 0.72 -13.17
CA GLY A 110 12.75 2.16 -13.09
C GLY A 110 12.47 2.77 -11.70
N ALA A 111 12.08 1.97 -10.71
CA ALA A 111 11.87 2.46 -9.35
C ALA A 111 13.17 3.04 -8.75
N THR A 112 13.08 4.21 -8.13
CA THR A 112 14.22 4.91 -7.50
C THR A 112 14.35 4.60 -6.00
N ASN A 113 13.50 3.72 -5.48
CA ASN A 113 13.60 3.15 -4.15
C ASN A 113 13.13 1.69 -4.18
N LEU A 114 13.55 0.91 -3.17
CA LEU A 114 13.28 -0.52 -3.10
C LEU A 114 11.81 -0.85 -2.85
N TYR A 115 11.11 -0.04 -2.06
CA TYR A 115 9.75 -0.37 -1.60
C TYR A 115 8.67 -0.10 -2.66
N ASP A 116 8.98 0.76 -3.64
CA ASP A 116 8.17 0.95 -4.84
C ASP A 116 8.51 -0.06 -5.96
N SER A 117 9.57 -0.86 -5.79
CA SER A 117 9.99 -1.84 -6.79
C SER A 117 9.17 -3.14 -6.72
N THR A 118 9.40 -4.04 -7.66
CA THR A 118 8.64 -5.28 -7.90
C THR A 118 9.39 -6.53 -7.45
N PHE A 119 10.20 -6.43 -6.41
CA PHE A 119 11.12 -7.48 -5.95
C PHE A 119 10.45 -8.70 -5.29
N PHE A 120 9.12 -8.75 -5.25
CA PHE A 120 8.38 -9.86 -4.69
C PHE A 120 7.13 -10.15 -5.51
N PHE A 121 6.67 -11.39 -5.44
CA PHE A 121 5.43 -11.83 -6.05
C PHE A 121 4.79 -12.96 -5.23
N MET A 122 3.53 -13.25 -5.54
CA MET A 122 2.71 -14.26 -4.91
C MET A 122 2.21 -15.26 -5.96
N THR A 123 2.31 -16.55 -5.67
CA THR A 123 1.81 -17.61 -6.55
C THR A 123 0.31 -17.85 -6.35
N SER A 124 -0.29 -18.71 -7.19
CA SER A 124 -1.70 -19.13 -7.04
C SER A 124 -1.99 -19.82 -5.71
N ASP A 125 -0.98 -20.44 -5.12
CA ASP A 125 -1.06 -21.13 -3.82
C ASP A 125 -0.82 -20.18 -2.63
N TYR A 126 -0.87 -18.86 -2.87
CA TYR A 126 -0.63 -17.81 -1.86
C TYR A 126 0.77 -17.84 -1.21
N ARG A 127 1.76 -18.46 -1.87
CA ARG A 127 3.16 -18.39 -1.44
C ARG A 127 3.78 -17.09 -1.92
N VAL A 128 4.48 -16.39 -1.03
CA VAL A 128 5.15 -15.11 -1.34
C VAL A 128 6.65 -15.34 -1.44
N TYR A 129 7.23 -14.96 -2.59
CA TYR A 129 8.65 -15.09 -2.85
C TYR A 129 9.30 -13.72 -2.99
N LYS A 130 10.53 -13.61 -2.48
CA LYS A 130 11.41 -12.46 -2.67
C LYS A 130 12.44 -12.82 -3.74
N VAL A 131 12.58 -11.97 -4.75
CA VAL A 131 13.58 -12.10 -5.80
C VAL A 131 14.90 -11.57 -5.28
N LEU A 132 15.90 -12.45 -5.17
CA LEU A 132 17.25 -12.08 -4.72
C LEU A 132 18.15 -11.67 -5.89
N ASP A 133 18.01 -12.35 -7.01
CA ASP A 133 18.69 -12.07 -8.28
C ASP A 133 17.67 -12.12 -9.41
N ASN A 134 17.77 -11.22 -10.38
CA ASN A 134 16.85 -11.16 -11.52
C ASN A 134 17.52 -11.41 -12.87
N ASN A 135 18.69 -12.07 -12.84
CA ASN A 135 19.48 -12.44 -14.01
C ASN A 135 19.67 -11.29 -14.98
N ALA A 136 20.19 -10.18 -14.45
CA ALA A 136 20.47 -8.94 -15.19
C ALA A 136 19.24 -8.37 -15.93
N GLY A 137 18.03 -8.54 -15.36
CA GLY A 137 16.78 -8.01 -15.94
C GLY A 137 16.20 -8.85 -17.07
N VAL A 138 16.57 -10.13 -17.17
CA VAL A 138 15.96 -11.07 -18.12
C VAL A 138 14.60 -11.53 -17.58
N ALA A 139 13.61 -11.72 -18.45
CA ALA A 139 12.29 -12.18 -18.04
C ALA A 139 12.33 -13.58 -17.39
N TYR A 140 11.57 -13.77 -16.31
CA TYR A 140 11.41 -15.07 -15.67
C TYR A 140 10.85 -16.07 -16.67
N SER A 141 11.50 -17.22 -16.83
CA SER A 141 11.09 -18.25 -17.79
C SER A 141 10.95 -19.61 -17.12
N GLY A 142 9.71 -19.97 -16.75
CA GLY A 142 9.44 -21.27 -16.13
C GLY A 142 8.07 -21.35 -15.46
N SER A 143 7.94 -22.32 -14.56
CA SER A 143 6.77 -22.46 -13.69
C SER A 143 6.91 -21.62 -12.42
N ALA A 144 5.80 -21.32 -11.77
CA ALA A 144 5.80 -20.70 -10.45
C ALA A 144 6.62 -21.57 -9.45
N PRO A 145 7.38 -20.95 -8.53
CA PRO A 145 8.06 -21.71 -7.49
C PRO A 145 7.07 -22.39 -6.54
N THR A 146 7.46 -23.56 -6.03
CA THR A 146 6.66 -24.37 -5.10
C THR A 146 7.35 -24.67 -3.77
N THR A 147 8.65 -24.40 -3.68
CA THR A 147 9.44 -24.65 -2.47
C THR A 147 9.05 -23.69 -1.34
N GLU A 148 8.98 -24.22 -0.13
CA GLU A 148 8.74 -23.46 1.11
C GLU A 148 10.00 -23.40 1.99
N SER A 149 11.14 -23.84 1.44
CA SER A 149 12.44 -23.75 2.12
C SER A 149 12.81 -22.30 2.39
N THR A 150 13.45 -22.05 3.54
CA THR A 150 14.01 -20.74 3.88
C THR A 150 15.38 -20.49 3.22
N ALA A 151 15.98 -21.52 2.63
CA ALA A 151 17.24 -21.39 1.89
C ALA A 151 17.01 -20.76 0.51
N PRO A 152 17.93 -19.89 0.04
CA PRO A 152 17.91 -19.43 -1.34
C PRO A 152 17.92 -20.60 -2.33
N PHE A 153 17.14 -20.49 -3.38
CA PHE A 153 17.11 -21.41 -4.51
C PHE A 153 17.00 -20.61 -5.79
N SER A 154 17.36 -21.23 -6.91
CA SER A 154 17.15 -20.64 -8.22
C SER A 154 16.14 -21.43 -9.04
N LEU A 155 15.31 -20.72 -9.81
CA LEU A 155 14.32 -21.28 -10.71
C LEU A 155 13.97 -20.27 -11.79
N GLY A 156 13.83 -20.73 -13.04
CA GLY A 156 13.42 -19.87 -14.15
C GLY A 156 14.37 -18.72 -14.46
N GLY A 157 15.65 -18.86 -14.05
CA GLY A 157 16.68 -17.85 -14.18
C GLY A 157 16.66 -16.79 -13.09
N TYR A 158 16.01 -17.03 -11.95
CA TYR A 158 15.93 -16.13 -10.79
C TYR A 158 16.33 -16.90 -9.52
#